data_AF-A0A7R7VG31-F1
#
_entry.id   AF-A0A7R7VG31-F1
#
_cell.length_a   1.000
_cell.length_b   1.000
_cell.length_c   1.000
_cell.angle_alpha   90.00
_cell.angle_beta   90.00
_cell.angle_gamma   90.00
#
_symmetry.space_group_name_H-M   'P 1'
#
loop_
_entity.id
_entity.type
_entity.pdbx_description
1 polymer ?
#
loop_
_entity_poly.entity_id
_entity_poly.type
_entity_poly.pdbx_seq_one_letter_code
_entity_poly.pdbx_strand_id
1 'polypeptide(L)'
;MLAQRYPTAYDGIAASAPAIYWPQFVSSFTYPYLFSNWAQESPQSCELEYLTAEAIAYCDPMDGVIDGLISDVSFCNYDPFNAVNSTFNCSSTGHTMQLSKGAAMLADAVWSGARSTQGEFLWYGLNPGANISGLGNDGANAQAPSGVQGLWIGLFLQKLQNYNNTVIDHEDFDWLFHLGVQEYTDIIGTADPDLTKFHKAGGKLISYHGMADNSIPTEGTEHYYNAVKERLPDVHDFYRHFEVPGLGHCSGGNGGQPKTVFDALRSWVENGTAPDTLPIEFSSKDGSHQERILCPYPSKAVYQGGDSSSAESFRCVDSEEEMCS
;
A
#
# COMPACT_ATOMS: atom_id res chain seq x y z
N MET A 1 -2.43 12.96 12.23
CA MET A 1 -2.59 14.39 12.61
C MET A 1 -3.39 14.60 13.89
N LEU A 2 -4.70 14.29 13.94
CA LEU A 2 -5.54 14.58 15.11
C LEU A 2 -5.05 13.90 16.38
N ALA A 3 -4.77 12.58 16.35
CA ALA A 3 -4.20 11.85 17.49
C ALA A 3 -2.86 12.47 17.99
N GLN A 4 -2.03 12.95 17.07
CA GLN A 4 -0.69 13.47 17.36
C GLN A 4 -0.74 14.87 17.99
N ARG A 5 -1.52 15.78 17.39
CA ARG A 5 -1.51 17.22 17.73
C ARG A 5 -2.67 17.65 18.62
N TYR A 6 -3.80 16.97 18.51
CA TYR A 6 -5.05 17.31 19.19
C TYR A 6 -5.61 16.08 19.91
N PRO A 7 -4.85 15.53 20.89
CA PRO A 7 -5.10 14.20 21.47
C PRO A 7 -6.44 14.08 22.23
N THR A 8 -7.13 15.18 22.48
CA THR A 8 -8.43 15.22 23.18
C THR A 8 -9.58 15.69 22.28
N ALA A 9 -9.35 15.85 20.97
CA ALA A 9 -10.40 16.30 20.05
C ALA A 9 -11.40 15.19 19.70
N TYR A 10 -10.97 13.93 19.78
CA TYR A 10 -11.78 12.75 19.49
C TYR A 10 -11.39 11.61 20.43
N ASP A 11 -12.39 10.91 20.97
CA ASP A 11 -12.19 9.71 21.79
C ASP A 11 -11.91 8.47 20.93
N GLY A 12 -12.35 8.47 19.67
CA GLY A 12 -12.14 7.41 18.70
C GLY A 12 -11.76 7.96 17.33
N ILE A 13 -10.77 7.36 16.67
CA ILE A 13 -10.37 7.70 15.30
C ILE A 13 -10.35 6.43 14.44
N ALA A 14 -11.02 6.47 13.29
CA ALA A 14 -10.90 5.49 12.22
C ALA A 14 -10.07 6.10 11.08
N ALA A 15 -8.95 5.48 10.71
CA ALA A 15 -8.03 5.96 9.67
C ALA A 15 -7.87 4.91 8.56
N SER A 16 -8.45 5.18 7.39
CA SER A 16 -8.31 4.34 6.19
C SER A 16 -7.16 4.84 5.32
N ALA A 17 -6.29 3.93 4.85
CA ALA A 17 -5.16 4.20 3.96
C ALA A 17 -4.48 5.56 4.26
N PRO A 18 -3.93 5.72 5.48
CA PRO A 18 -3.54 7.05 5.96
C PRO A 18 -2.33 7.57 5.18
N ALA A 19 -2.46 8.77 4.60
CA ALA A 19 -1.36 9.48 3.94
C ALA A 19 -0.39 10.16 4.94
N ILE A 20 0.20 9.35 5.82
CA ILE A 20 1.25 9.73 6.76
C ILE A 20 2.62 9.74 6.09
N TYR A 21 3.60 10.40 6.70
CA TYR A 21 4.88 10.71 6.06
C TYR A 21 4.69 11.44 4.72
N TRP A 22 3.77 12.41 4.71
CA TRP A 22 3.29 13.04 3.48
C TRP A 22 4.42 13.45 2.52
N PRO A 23 5.48 14.19 2.94
CA PRO A 23 6.56 14.59 2.04
C PRO A 23 7.30 13.42 1.40
N GLN A 24 7.54 12.33 2.13
CA GLN A 24 8.18 11.13 1.61
C GLN A 24 7.25 10.43 0.62
N PHE A 25 6.04 10.12 1.07
CA PHE A 25 5.03 9.40 0.29
C PHE A 25 4.68 10.11 -1.02
N VAL A 26 4.36 11.41 -0.97
CA VAL A 26 3.90 12.12 -2.17
C VAL A 26 5.04 12.34 -3.17
N SER A 27 6.28 12.47 -2.68
CA SER A 27 7.46 12.56 -3.54
C SER A 27 7.74 11.21 -4.19
N SER A 28 7.71 10.11 -3.43
CA SER A 28 7.91 8.76 -4.00
C SER A 28 6.84 8.38 -5.01
N PHE A 29 5.61 8.91 -4.89
CA PHE A 29 4.54 8.68 -5.86
C PHE A 29 4.87 9.22 -7.27
N THR A 30 5.83 10.13 -7.40
CA THR A 30 6.33 10.59 -8.72
C THR A 30 7.37 9.68 -9.35
N TYR A 31 8.02 8.83 -8.54
CA TYR A 31 9.18 8.07 -8.94
C TYR A 31 8.93 7.14 -10.16
N PRO A 32 7.84 6.35 -10.24
CA PRO A 32 7.61 5.48 -11.41
C PRO A 32 7.46 6.23 -12.74
N TYR A 33 6.84 7.40 -12.70
CA TYR A 33 6.67 8.27 -13.87
C TYR A 33 8.01 8.82 -14.36
N LEU A 34 8.86 9.27 -13.44
CA LEU A 34 10.18 9.80 -13.77
C LEU A 34 11.15 8.69 -14.17
N PHE A 35 11.09 7.53 -13.50
CA PHE A 35 11.88 6.35 -13.81
C PHE A 35 11.71 5.92 -15.26
N SER A 36 10.47 5.90 -15.77
CA SER A 36 10.21 5.57 -17.18
C SER A 36 10.97 6.50 -18.14
N ASN A 37 11.04 7.80 -17.82
CA ASN A 37 11.81 8.78 -18.60
C ASN A 37 13.33 8.56 -18.49
N TRP A 38 13.84 8.29 -17.29
CA TRP A 38 15.27 8.06 -17.05
C TRP A 38 15.75 6.77 -17.73
N ALA A 39 14.94 5.72 -17.66
CA ALA A 39 15.19 4.43 -18.30
C ALA A 39 14.96 4.47 -19.82
N GLN A 40 14.29 5.50 -20.33
CA GLN A 40 13.83 5.60 -21.73
C GLN A 40 12.93 4.43 -22.14
N GLU A 41 12.10 3.98 -21.19
CA GLU A 41 11.18 2.86 -21.36
C GLU A 41 9.73 3.37 -21.35
N SER A 42 8.87 2.73 -22.14
CA SER A 42 7.47 3.15 -22.29
C SER A 42 6.57 1.93 -22.46
N PRO A 43 6.44 1.07 -21.42
CA PRO A 43 5.63 -0.13 -21.49
C PRO A 43 4.14 0.20 -21.69
N GLN A 44 3.41 -0.72 -22.31
CA GLN A 44 1.95 -0.64 -22.47
C GLN A 44 1.26 -0.99 -21.15
N SER A 45 0.04 -0.47 -20.94
CA SER A 45 -0.73 -0.77 -19.72
C SER A 45 -1.02 -2.26 -19.57
N CYS A 46 -1.22 -2.96 -20.69
CA CYS A 46 -1.46 -4.41 -20.71
C CYS A 46 -0.23 -5.23 -20.26
N GLU A 47 1.00 -4.72 -20.42
CA GLU A 47 2.21 -5.41 -19.92
C GLU A 47 2.27 -5.36 -18.40
N LEU A 48 1.92 -4.22 -17.82
CA LEU A 48 1.87 -4.02 -16.37
C LEU A 48 0.68 -4.76 -15.74
N GLU A 49 -0.46 -4.83 -16.43
CA GLU A 49 -1.60 -5.68 -16.06
C GLU A 49 -1.17 -7.17 -16.02
N TYR A 50 -0.46 -7.62 -17.06
CA TYR A 50 0.08 -8.98 -17.11
C TYR A 50 1.05 -9.28 -15.96
N LEU A 51 2.00 -8.38 -15.68
CA LEU A 51 2.94 -8.54 -14.56
C LEU A 51 2.26 -8.58 -13.19
N THR A 52 1.24 -7.73 -12.97
CA THR A 52 0.44 -7.76 -11.74
C THR A 52 -0.28 -9.11 -11.59
N ALA A 53 -0.86 -9.63 -12.68
CA ALA A 53 -1.54 -10.92 -12.67
C ALA A 53 -0.58 -12.09 -12.42
N GLU A 54 0.62 -12.06 -12.98
CA GLU A 54 1.67 -13.06 -12.75
C GLU A 54 2.17 -13.03 -11.30
N ALA A 55 2.38 -11.83 -10.72
CA ALA A 55 2.76 -11.68 -9.33
C ALA A 55 1.69 -12.25 -8.37
N ILE A 56 0.42 -11.95 -8.62
CA ILE A 56 -0.70 -12.55 -7.87
C ILE A 56 -0.69 -14.07 -8.04
N ALA A 57 -0.64 -14.59 -9.27
CA ALA A 57 -0.66 -16.03 -9.51
C ALA A 57 0.53 -16.77 -8.87
N TYR A 58 1.67 -16.11 -8.74
CA TYR A 58 2.86 -16.66 -8.09
C TYR A 58 2.73 -16.65 -6.56
N CYS A 59 2.20 -15.57 -5.97
CA CYS A 59 2.19 -15.37 -4.52
C CYS A 59 0.93 -15.89 -3.82
N ASP A 60 -0.22 -15.94 -4.51
CA ASP A 60 -1.51 -16.40 -3.98
C ASP A 60 -1.43 -17.76 -3.26
N PRO A 61 -0.84 -18.83 -3.86
CA PRO A 61 -0.79 -20.14 -3.17
C PRO A 61 0.01 -20.17 -1.86
N MET A 62 0.78 -19.13 -1.53
CA MET A 62 1.68 -19.13 -0.38
C MET A 62 0.97 -18.94 0.96
N ASP A 63 -0.24 -18.38 0.97
CA ASP A 63 -1.07 -18.24 2.19
C ASP A 63 -1.95 -19.48 2.46
N GLY A 64 -1.83 -20.51 1.61
CA GLY A 64 -2.54 -21.78 1.72
C GLY A 64 -3.91 -21.82 1.03
N VAL A 65 -4.33 -20.72 0.41
CA VAL A 65 -5.55 -20.62 -0.40
C VAL A 65 -5.18 -20.15 -1.80
N ILE A 66 -6.00 -20.49 -2.81
CA ILE A 66 -5.86 -19.95 -4.16
C ILE A 66 -7.16 -19.21 -4.47
N ASP A 67 -7.20 -17.93 -4.14
CA ASP A 67 -8.39 -17.08 -4.29
C ASP A 67 -8.11 -15.77 -5.06
N GLY A 68 -6.88 -15.63 -5.58
CA GLY A 68 -6.44 -14.47 -6.34
C GLY A 68 -6.12 -13.26 -5.47
N LEU A 69 -5.89 -13.47 -4.17
CA LEU A 69 -5.41 -12.46 -3.23
C LEU A 69 -3.96 -12.76 -2.86
N ILE A 70 -3.23 -11.72 -2.45
CA ILE A 70 -1.96 -11.90 -1.75
C ILE A 70 -2.25 -11.51 -0.30
N SER A 71 -2.46 -12.49 0.58
CA SER A 71 -2.78 -12.24 1.98
C SER A 71 -1.54 -12.11 2.86
N ASP A 72 -0.37 -12.48 2.34
CA ASP A 72 0.92 -12.27 2.99
C ASP A 72 2.00 -11.88 1.97
N VAL A 73 2.37 -10.60 1.97
CA VAL A 73 3.41 -10.07 1.07
C VAL A 73 4.82 -10.46 1.47
N SER A 74 5.05 -10.89 2.71
CA SER A 74 6.39 -11.25 3.19
C SER A 74 6.95 -12.53 2.56
N PHE A 75 6.07 -13.40 2.05
CA PHE A 75 6.47 -14.57 1.26
C PHE A 75 6.54 -14.29 -0.25
N CYS A 76 6.00 -13.16 -0.71
CA CYS A 76 5.89 -12.82 -2.13
C CYS A 76 7.23 -12.31 -2.69
N ASN A 77 8.04 -13.21 -3.26
CA ASN A 77 9.34 -12.89 -3.86
C ASN A 77 9.34 -13.00 -5.40
N TYR A 78 8.21 -12.69 -6.04
CA TYR A 78 8.10 -12.66 -7.49
C TYR A 78 9.07 -11.66 -8.12
N ASP A 79 9.91 -12.13 -9.05
CA ASP A 79 10.81 -11.29 -9.83
C ASP A 79 10.20 -11.03 -11.23
N PRO A 80 9.85 -9.77 -11.57
CA PRO A 80 9.20 -9.44 -12.83
C PRO A 80 10.09 -9.70 -14.06
N PHE A 81 11.41 -9.79 -13.89
CA PHE A 81 12.33 -10.07 -15.00
C PHE A 81 12.18 -11.51 -15.52
N ASN A 82 11.64 -12.44 -14.73
CA ASN A 82 11.37 -13.81 -15.16
C ASN A 82 10.32 -13.90 -16.27
N ALA A 83 9.45 -12.89 -16.41
CA ALA A 83 8.40 -12.86 -17.41
C ALA A 83 8.83 -12.18 -18.72
N VAL A 84 10.06 -11.65 -18.82
CA VAL A 84 10.53 -10.97 -20.04
C VAL A 84 10.57 -11.95 -21.21
N ASN A 85 10.05 -11.53 -22.36
CA ASN A 85 9.79 -12.34 -23.56
C ASN A 85 8.63 -13.35 -23.45
N SER A 86 7.95 -13.45 -22.31
CA SER A 86 6.70 -14.22 -22.22
C SER A 86 5.65 -13.65 -23.18
N THR A 87 4.92 -14.55 -23.83
CA THR A 87 3.92 -14.18 -24.83
C THR A 87 2.54 -14.11 -24.17
N PHE A 88 1.87 -12.97 -24.30
CA PHE A 88 0.54 -12.74 -23.73
C PHE A 88 -0.37 -11.98 -24.72
N ASN A 89 -1.68 -12.01 -24.49
CA ASN A 89 -2.64 -11.23 -25.26
C ASN A 89 -2.79 -9.85 -24.62
N CYS A 90 -2.34 -8.81 -25.32
CA CYS A 90 -2.42 -7.45 -24.83
C CYS A 90 -3.84 -6.89 -25.02
N SER A 91 -4.54 -6.64 -23.91
CA SER A 91 -5.90 -6.11 -23.86
C SER A 91 -6.05 -4.77 -24.61
N SER A 92 -5.04 -3.89 -24.54
CA SER A 92 -5.08 -2.55 -25.16
C SER A 92 -4.91 -2.58 -26.69
N THR A 93 -4.18 -3.55 -27.23
CA THR A 93 -3.94 -3.64 -28.69
C THR A 93 -4.76 -4.74 -29.38
N GLY A 94 -5.32 -5.68 -28.61
CA GLY A 94 -6.01 -6.87 -29.14
C GLY A 94 -5.08 -7.86 -29.85
N HIS A 95 -3.76 -7.70 -29.68
CA HIS A 95 -2.75 -8.51 -30.33
C HIS A 95 -1.87 -9.24 -29.30
N THR A 96 -1.37 -10.40 -29.72
CA THR A 96 -0.36 -11.11 -28.97
C THR A 96 0.99 -10.38 -29.07
N MET A 97 1.62 -10.12 -27.93
CA MET A 97 2.94 -9.51 -27.86
C MET A 97 3.81 -10.22 -26.82
N GLN A 98 5.11 -9.91 -26.85
CA GLN A 98 6.07 -10.36 -25.85
C GLN A 98 6.23 -9.27 -24.79
N LEU A 99 6.31 -9.67 -23.53
CA LEU A 99 6.59 -8.74 -22.43
C LEU A 99 7.97 -8.09 -22.63
N SER A 100 8.00 -6.76 -22.60
CA SER A 100 9.22 -5.98 -22.72
C SER A 100 10.04 -6.00 -21.43
N LYS A 101 11.35 -5.77 -21.59
CA LYS A 101 12.24 -5.51 -20.45
C LYS A 101 11.85 -4.22 -19.71
N GLY A 102 11.38 -3.21 -20.44
CA GLY A 102 10.92 -1.94 -19.86
C GLY A 102 9.74 -2.12 -18.89
N ALA A 103 8.80 -3.00 -19.20
CA ALA A 103 7.71 -3.35 -18.30
C ALA A 103 8.22 -3.97 -16.99
N ALA A 104 9.15 -4.92 -17.07
CA ALA A 104 9.75 -5.53 -15.89
C ALA A 104 10.56 -4.52 -15.05
N MET A 105 11.32 -3.63 -15.69
CA MET A 105 12.05 -2.55 -15.01
C MET A 105 11.11 -1.59 -14.28
N LEU A 106 10.00 -1.19 -14.91
CA LEU A 106 9.03 -0.30 -14.26
C LEU A 106 8.30 -0.99 -13.11
N ALA A 107 7.89 -2.25 -13.26
CA ALA A 107 7.29 -3.03 -12.18
C ALA A 107 8.23 -3.14 -10.97
N ASP A 108 9.51 -3.46 -11.20
CA ASP A 108 10.53 -3.52 -10.15
C ASP A 108 10.71 -2.15 -9.45
N ALA A 109 10.76 -1.05 -10.21
CA ALA A 109 10.86 0.30 -9.65
C ALA A 109 9.63 0.68 -8.80
N VAL A 110 8.44 0.23 -9.19
CA VAL A 110 7.19 0.46 -8.45
C VAL A 110 7.14 -0.37 -7.17
N TRP A 111 7.51 -1.66 -7.24
CA TRP A 111 7.41 -2.58 -6.12
C TRP A 111 8.53 -2.39 -5.10
N SER A 112 9.75 -2.09 -5.54
CA SER A 112 10.87 -1.82 -4.64
C SER A 112 10.82 -0.43 -4.00
N GLY A 113 10.12 0.52 -4.63
CA GLY A 113 9.95 1.89 -4.16
C GLY A 113 11.07 2.84 -4.56
N ALA A 114 10.94 4.10 -4.15
CA ALA A 114 11.85 5.16 -4.57
C ALA A 114 13.28 4.93 -4.05
N ARG A 115 14.26 5.19 -4.92
CA ARG A 115 15.70 5.10 -4.63
C ARG A 115 16.43 6.35 -5.05
N SER A 116 17.49 6.70 -4.33
CA SER A 116 18.37 7.78 -4.73
C SER A 116 19.24 7.39 -5.93
N THR A 117 19.94 8.36 -6.51
CA THR A 117 20.99 8.13 -7.52
C THR A 117 22.11 7.19 -7.07
N GLN A 118 22.30 7.00 -5.75
CA GLN A 118 23.25 6.04 -5.18
C GLN A 118 22.61 4.67 -4.85
N GLY A 119 21.31 4.51 -5.10
CA GLY A 119 20.57 3.29 -4.77
C GLY A 119 20.10 3.22 -3.32
N GLU A 120 20.17 4.31 -2.56
CA GLU A 120 19.69 4.36 -1.18
C GLU A 120 18.17 4.34 -1.12
N PHE A 121 17.59 3.66 -0.14
CA PHE A 121 16.15 3.64 0.11
C PHE A 121 15.64 5.04 0.47
N LEU A 122 14.59 5.50 -0.24
CA LEU A 122 13.90 6.77 0.06
C LEU A 122 12.51 6.55 0.64
N TRP A 123 11.71 5.69 0.01
CA TRP A 123 10.37 5.31 0.48
C TRP A 123 9.90 3.98 -0.11
N TYR A 124 8.91 3.39 0.53
CA TYR A 124 8.33 2.09 0.17
C TYR A 124 7.63 2.13 -1.20
N GLY A 125 7.62 0.97 -1.86
CA GLY A 125 6.91 0.74 -3.12
C GLY A 125 5.48 0.27 -2.91
N LEU A 126 4.77 0.01 -4.01
CA LEU A 126 3.46 -0.63 -3.94
C LEU A 126 3.62 -2.14 -3.84
N ASN A 127 2.71 -2.80 -3.13
CA ASN A 127 2.69 -4.26 -3.08
C ASN A 127 2.49 -4.88 -4.48
N PRO A 128 3.08 -6.05 -4.80
CA PRO A 128 3.00 -6.67 -6.13
C PRO A 128 1.58 -6.94 -6.64
N GLY A 129 0.62 -7.09 -5.73
CA GLY A 129 -0.80 -7.28 -6.07
C GLY A 129 -1.56 -5.98 -6.39
N ALA A 130 -0.95 -4.81 -6.22
CA ALA A 130 -1.57 -3.53 -6.55
C ALA A 130 -1.64 -3.32 -8.07
N ASN A 131 -2.74 -2.73 -8.54
CA ASN A 131 -2.91 -2.48 -9.96
C ASN A 131 -2.00 -1.33 -10.44
N ILE A 132 -0.96 -1.68 -11.21
CA ILE A 132 0.01 -0.74 -11.75
C ILE A 132 -0.20 -0.42 -13.24
N SER A 133 -1.28 -0.92 -13.87
CA SER A 133 -1.53 -0.71 -15.30
C SER A 133 -1.73 0.76 -15.66
N GLY A 134 -2.19 1.56 -14.69
CA GLY A 134 -2.34 3.00 -14.83
C GLY A 134 -1.05 3.74 -15.17
N LEU A 135 0.13 3.13 -15.01
CA LEU A 135 1.44 3.71 -15.37
C LEU A 135 1.85 3.45 -16.84
N GLY A 136 1.09 2.63 -17.57
CA GLY A 136 1.39 2.28 -18.95
C GLY A 136 1.08 3.39 -19.96
N ASN A 137 1.72 3.32 -21.12
CA ASN A 137 1.57 4.31 -22.19
C ASN A 137 0.84 3.72 -23.41
N ASP A 138 -0.49 3.87 -23.45
CA ASP A 138 -1.32 3.44 -24.58
C ASP A 138 -1.52 4.55 -25.66
N GLY A 139 -0.55 5.45 -25.83
CA GLY A 139 -0.58 6.48 -26.88
C GLY A 139 -1.07 7.87 -26.45
N ALA A 140 -1.27 8.09 -25.15
CA ALA A 140 -1.26 9.43 -24.58
C ALA A 140 0.20 9.82 -24.28
N ASN A 141 0.59 11.08 -24.53
CA ASN A 141 1.94 11.58 -24.23
C ASN A 141 2.46 11.03 -22.88
N ALA A 142 3.75 10.63 -22.85
CA ALA A 142 4.43 10.06 -21.68
C ALA A 142 3.81 10.57 -20.38
N GLN A 143 3.32 9.65 -19.55
CA GLN A 143 2.57 10.02 -18.36
C GLN A 143 3.46 10.87 -17.45
N ALA A 144 3.19 12.17 -17.41
CA ALA A 144 3.87 13.10 -16.53
C ALA A 144 3.31 12.94 -15.11
N PRO A 145 4.12 13.17 -14.07
CA PRO A 145 3.58 13.42 -12.74
C PRO A 145 2.52 14.53 -12.81
N SER A 146 1.25 14.16 -12.63
CA SER A 146 0.08 15.03 -12.69
C SER A 146 -0.71 14.91 -11.39
N GLY A 147 -1.86 15.57 -11.25
CA GLY A 147 -2.66 15.48 -10.02
C GLY A 147 -1.90 15.91 -8.76
N VAL A 148 -2.07 15.18 -7.65
CA VAL A 148 -1.49 15.52 -6.34
C VAL A 148 0.03 15.61 -6.40
N GLN A 149 0.67 14.65 -7.06
CA GLN A 149 2.13 14.55 -7.12
C GLN A 149 2.76 15.59 -8.05
N GLY A 150 2.07 15.95 -9.14
CA GLY A 150 2.47 17.07 -9.98
C GLY A 150 2.30 18.43 -9.29
N LEU A 151 1.22 18.60 -8.50
CA LEU A 151 1.00 19.80 -7.69
C LEU A 151 2.01 19.92 -6.54
N TRP A 152 2.39 18.80 -5.93
CA TRP A 152 3.43 18.77 -4.90
C TRP A 152 4.75 19.34 -5.42
N ILE A 153 5.27 18.78 -6.52
CA ILE A 153 6.52 19.27 -7.10
C ILE A 153 6.38 20.71 -7.58
N GLY A 154 5.37 21.01 -8.40
CA GLY A 154 5.21 22.32 -9.01
C GLY A 154 4.94 23.43 -8.01
N LEU A 155 3.93 23.28 -7.15
CA LEU A 155 3.48 24.36 -6.26
C LEU A 155 4.21 24.40 -4.92
N PHE A 156 4.51 23.25 -4.31
CA PHE A 156 5.09 23.22 -2.96
C PHE A 156 6.61 23.31 -3.03
N LEU A 157 7.26 22.48 -3.85
CA LEU A 157 8.73 22.45 -3.92
C LEU A 157 9.28 23.55 -4.83
N GLN A 158 8.84 23.58 -6.09
CA GLN A 158 9.34 24.53 -7.11
C GLN A 158 8.69 25.91 -7.00
N LYS A 159 7.53 26.03 -6.35
CA LYS A 159 6.79 27.29 -6.15
C LYS A 159 6.40 27.96 -7.48
N LEU A 160 6.05 27.15 -8.47
CA LEU A 160 5.71 27.52 -9.85
C LEU A 160 4.39 26.88 -10.30
N GLN A 161 3.43 27.71 -10.74
CA GLN A 161 2.10 27.25 -11.15
C GLN A 161 2.09 26.35 -12.38
N ASN A 162 3.00 26.58 -13.33
CA ASN A 162 3.07 25.86 -14.61
C ASN A 162 4.43 25.16 -14.77
N TYR A 163 4.94 24.54 -13.71
CA TYR A 163 6.18 23.78 -13.76
C TYR A 163 6.02 22.52 -14.63
N ASN A 164 7.02 22.24 -15.46
CA ASN A 164 7.01 21.02 -16.27
C ASN A 164 7.61 19.86 -15.48
N ASN A 165 6.76 18.95 -14.98
CA ASN A 165 7.23 17.81 -14.18
C ASN A 165 7.93 16.71 -15.01
N THR A 166 7.97 16.80 -16.34
CA THR A 166 8.60 15.75 -17.17
C THR A 166 10.11 15.89 -17.32
N VAL A 167 10.68 17.04 -16.97
CA VAL A 167 12.10 17.34 -17.18
C VAL A 167 12.97 17.10 -15.94
N ILE A 168 12.40 16.47 -14.92
CA ILE A 168 13.10 16.18 -13.66
C ILE A 168 13.99 14.96 -13.89
N ASP A 169 15.31 15.16 -13.84
CA ASP A 169 16.26 14.05 -13.83
C ASP A 169 16.38 13.42 -12.43
N HIS A 170 17.17 12.36 -12.30
CA HIS A 170 17.27 11.61 -11.05
C HIS A 170 17.99 12.42 -9.94
N GLU A 171 18.95 13.27 -10.29
CA GLU A 171 19.62 14.15 -9.32
C GLU A 171 18.68 15.24 -8.80
N ASP A 172 17.89 15.85 -9.69
CA ASP A 172 16.86 16.83 -9.31
C ASP A 172 15.77 16.17 -8.44
N PHE A 173 15.37 14.93 -8.74
CA PHE A 173 14.44 14.18 -7.90
C PHE A 173 14.99 13.95 -6.49
N ASP A 174 16.25 13.54 -6.35
CA ASP A 174 16.90 13.35 -5.04
C ASP A 174 16.87 14.64 -4.23
N TRP A 175 17.24 15.75 -4.86
CA TRP A 175 17.22 17.06 -4.22
C TRP A 175 15.79 17.50 -3.83
N LEU A 176 14.81 17.32 -4.72
CA LEU A 176 13.40 17.65 -4.46
C LEU A 176 12.81 16.79 -3.33
N PHE A 177 13.14 15.50 -3.29
CA PHE A 177 12.72 14.61 -2.22
C PHE A 177 13.29 15.10 -0.87
N HIS A 178 14.59 15.37 -0.83
CA HIS A 178 15.25 15.90 0.37
C HIS A 178 14.65 17.24 0.83
N LEU A 179 14.47 18.17 -0.11
CA LEU A 179 13.86 19.48 0.17
C LEU A 179 12.44 19.34 0.71
N GLY A 180 11.62 18.45 0.12
CA GLY A 180 10.26 18.20 0.57
C GLY A 180 10.20 17.72 2.01
N VAL A 181 11.04 16.74 2.37
CA VAL A 181 11.16 16.27 3.76
C VAL A 181 11.62 17.39 4.68
N GLN A 182 12.59 18.21 4.27
CA GLN A 182 13.11 19.31 5.08
C GLN A 182 12.06 20.41 5.34
N GLU A 183 11.32 20.84 4.31
CA GLU A 183 10.39 21.97 4.43
C GLU A 183 9.05 21.59 5.07
N TYR A 184 8.59 20.34 4.91
CA TYR A 184 7.19 20.01 5.16
C TYR A 184 6.91 18.92 6.21
N THR A 185 7.93 18.23 6.73
CA THR A 185 7.76 17.23 7.80
C THR A 185 6.97 17.80 8.98
N ASP A 186 7.36 18.98 9.47
CA ASP A 186 6.73 19.61 10.64
C ASP A 186 5.37 20.24 10.34
N ILE A 187 5.00 20.43 9.07
CA ILE A 187 3.74 21.07 8.71
C ILE A 187 2.67 20.01 8.47
N ILE A 188 2.94 19.09 7.54
CA ILE A 188 1.97 18.12 7.00
C ILE A 188 2.48 16.68 7.01
N GLY A 189 3.71 16.42 7.49
CA GLY A 189 4.27 15.07 7.52
C GLY A 189 3.42 14.06 8.28
N THR A 190 2.80 14.47 9.39
CA THR A 190 1.93 13.60 10.22
C THR A 190 2.60 12.28 10.63
N ALA A 191 3.91 12.34 10.88
CA ALA A 191 4.78 11.20 11.15
C ALA A 191 5.23 11.07 12.62
N ASP A 192 4.67 11.87 13.54
CA ASP A 192 5.04 11.82 14.96
C ASP A 192 4.50 10.53 15.61
N PRO A 193 5.36 9.58 16.05
CA PRO A 193 4.91 8.34 16.66
C PRO A 193 4.53 8.50 18.15
N ASP A 194 4.76 9.68 18.76
CA ASP A 194 4.41 9.91 20.16
C ASP A 194 2.90 10.13 20.33
N LEU A 195 2.18 9.03 20.50
CA LEU A 195 0.75 9.04 20.82
C LEU A 195 0.47 9.01 22.33
N THR A 196 1.46 9.30 23.19
CA THR A 196 1.32 9.18 24.66
C THR A 196 0.14 9.97 25.20
N LYS A 197 -0.07 11.20 24.69
CA LYS A 197 -1.17 12.06 25.16
C LYS A 197 -2.53 11.55 24.70
N PHE A 198 -2.63 11.00 23.49
CA PHE A 198 -3.86 10.40 22.99
C PHE A 198 -4.22 9.14 23.79
N HIS A 199 -3.23 8.28 24.02
CA HIS A 199 -3.41 7.09 24.85
C HIS A 199 -3.84 7.45 26.28
N LYS A 200 -3.16 8.40 26.95
CA LYS A 200 -3.53 8.87 28.30
C LYS A 200 -4.91 9.52 28.39
N ALA A 201 -5.41 10.09 27.29
CA ALA A 201 -6.76 10.63 27.22
C ALA A 201 -7.83 9.53 27.09
N GLY A 202 -7.45 8.26 26.93
CA GLY A 202 -8.34 7.13 26.70
C GLY A 202 -8.69 6.91 25.23
N GLY A 203 -8.04 7.62 24.31
CA GLY A 203 -8.35 7.59 22.88
C GLY A 203 -8.11 6.22 22.25
N LYS A 204 -9.00 5.80 21.35
CA LYS A 204 -8.88 4.56 20.55
C LYS A 204 -8.67 4.86 19.07
N LEU A 205 -7.77 4.15 18.43
CA LEU A 205 -7.43 4.29 17.02
C LEU A 205 -7.58 2.93 16.33
N ILE A 206 -8.42 2.87 15.30
CA ILE A 206 -8.44 1.76 14.35
C ILE A 206 -7.94 2.31 13.03
N SER A 207 -6.92 1.68 12.45
CA SER A 207 -6.54 1.94 11.07
C SER A 207 -6.66 0.69 10.23
N TYR A 208 -6.96 0.86 8.95
CA TYR A 208 -6.85 -0.22 7.98
C TYR A 208 -6.22 0.28 6.69
N HIS A 209 -5.55 -0.60 5.97
CA HIS A 209 -4.92 -0.28 4.69
C HIS A 209 -5.06 -1.47 3.74
N GLY A 210 -5.47 -1.21 2.51
CA GLY A 210 -5.52 -2.24 1.48
C GLY A 210 -4.13 -2.70 1.08
N MET A 211 -3.93 -4.01 0.96
CA MET A 211 -2.66 -4.60 0.49
C MET A 211 -2.52 -4.55 -1.03
N ALA A 212 -3.59 -4.23 -1.76
CA ALA A 212 -3.54 -3.93 -3.20
C ALA A 212 -3.76 -2.44 -3.47
N ASP A 213 -3.50 -1.58 -2.47
CA ASP A 213 -3.58 -0.12 -2.62
C ASP A 213 -2.59 0.34 -3.70
N ASN A 214 -3.14 0.88 -4.79
CA ASN A 214 -2.37 1.34 -5.95
C ASN A 214 -1.99 2.82 -5.86
N SER A 215 -2.21 3.45 -4.71
CA SER A 215 -1.97 4.87 -4.48
C SER A 215 -0.99 5.09 -3.33
N ILE A 216 -1.23 4.49 -2.17
CA ILE A 216 -0.41 4.67 -0.96
C ILE A 216 0.23 3.32 -0.60
N PRO A 217 1.57 3.24 -0.46
CA PRO A 217 2.25 2.06 0.05
C PRO A 217 1.72 1.62 1.42
N THR A 218 1.29 0.36 1.53
CA THR A 218 0.80 -0.25 2.78
C THR A 218 1.86 -0.17 3.88
N GLU A 219 3.11 -0.44 3.50
CA GLU A 219 4.29 -0.47 4.35
C GLU A 219 4.57 0.87 5.03
N GLY A 220 4.11 1.99 4.45
CA GLY A 220 4.18 3.29 5.12
C GLY A 220 3.35 3.35 6.40
N THR A 221 2.23 2.60 6.43
CA THR A 221 1.39 2.46 7.63
C THR A 221 1.98 1.47 8.62
N GLU A 222 2.53 0.35 8.14
CA GLU A 222 3.29 -0.58 8.98
C GLU A 222 4.48 0.10 9.67
N HIS A 223 5.25 0.88 8.91
CA HIS A 223 6.39 1.66 9.41
C HIS A 223 5.96 2.59 10.54
N TYR A 224 4.84 3.30 10.38
CA TYR A 224 4.30 4.15 11.45
C TYR A 224 3.81 3.36 12.65
N TYR A 225 3.08 2.26 12.43
CA TYR A 225 2.60 1.40 13.51
C TYR A 225 3.77 0.88 14.36
N ASN A 226 4.83 0.41 13.71
CA ASN A 226 6.04 -0.09 14.37
C ASN A 226 6.76 1.03 15.13
N ALA A 227 6.87 2.24 14.57
CA ALA A 227 7.45 3.39 15.28
C ALA A 227 6.63 3.78 16.55
N VAL A 228 5.29 3.68 16.49
CA VAL A 228 4.43 3.88 17.67
C VAL A 228 4.66 2.75 18.69
N LYS A 229 4.69 1.49 18.24
CA LYS A 229 4.92 0.30 19.09
C LYS A 229 6.26 0.34 19.82
N GLU A 230 7.32 0.76 19.15
CA GLU A 230 8.66 0.93 19.75
C GLU A 230 8.65 1.92 20.92
N ARG A 231 7.80 2.95 20.83
CA ARG A 231 7.70 4.00 21.86
C ARG A 231 6.67 3.68 22.94
N LEU A 232 5.59 3.00 22.57
CA LEU A 232 4.46 2.61 23.41
C LEU A 232 4.23 1.10 23.22
N PRO A 233 4.93 0.25 23.98
CA PRO A 233 4.84 -1.22 23.81
C PRO A 233 3.43 -1.80 24.01
N ASP A 234 2.56 -1.07 24.71
CA ASP A 234 1.14 -1.33 24.92
C ASP A 234 0.26 -0.81 23.77
N VAL A 235 0.83 -0.61 22.57
CA VAL A 235 0.12 -0.08 21.39
C VAL A 235 -1.23 -0.76 21.12
N HIS A 236 -1.33 -2.08 21.31
CA HIS A 236 -2.56 -2.85 21.05
C HIS A 236 -3.74 -2.48 21.97
N ASP A 237 -3.48 -1.82 23.11
CA ASP A 237 -4.51 -1.36 24.06
C ASP A 237 -5.26 -0.13 23.56
N PHE A 238 -4.71 0.60 22.59
CA PHE A 238 -5.31 1.85 22.08
C PHE A 238 -5.20 2.06 20.56
N TYR A 239 -4.32 1.34 19.87
CA TYR A 239 -4.13 1.42 18.42
C TYR A 239 -4.04 0.02 17.80
N ARG A 240 -5.04 -0.35 16.99
CA ARG A 240 -5.03 -1.56 16.15
C ARG A 240 -4.98 -1.18 14.67
N HIS A 241 -4.05 -1.79 13.94
CA HIS A 241 -3.92 -1.68 12.49
C HIS A 241 -4.36 -2.99 11.84
N PHE A 242 -5.07 -2.92 10.71
CA PHE A 242 -5.55 -4.08 9.96
C PHE A 242 -5.15 -3.95 8.49
N GLU A 243 -4.34 -4.89 8.02
CA GLU A 243 -4.06 -5.05 6.59
C GLU A 243 -5.22 -5.78 5.92
N VAL A 244 -5.59 -5.36 4.71
CA VAL A 244 -6.75 -5.90 4.00
C VAL A 244 -6.30 -6.50 2.66
N PRO A 245 -6.15 -7.85 2.58
CA PRO A 245 -5.76 -8.54 1.36
C PRO A 245 -6.66 -8.16 0.18
N GLY A 246 -6.06 -7.82 -0.96
CA GLY A 246 -6.77 -7.52 -2.20
C GLY A 246 -7.59 -6.22 -2.24
N LEU A 247 -7.71 -5.48 -1.14
CA LEU A 247 -8.37 -4.18 -1.12
C LEU A 247 -7.50 -3.13 -1.81
N GLY A 248 -8.09 -2.34 -2.70
CA GLY A 248 -7.44 -1.20 -3.35
C GLY A 248 -7.36 0.05 -2.46
N HIS A 249 -7.16 1.22 -3.08
CA HIS A 249 -7.08 2.47 -2.33
C HIS A 249 -8.43 2.84 -1.68
N CYS A 250 -8.52 2.68 -0.35
CA CYS A 250 -9.72 2.80 0.48
C CYS A 250 -10.88 1.84 0.16
N SER A 251 -11.03 1.43 -1.11
CA SER A 251 -12.15 0.69 -1.67
C SER A 251 -11.75 -0.03 -2.96
N GLY A 252 -12.65 -0.85 -3.52
CA GLY A 252 -12.38 -1.62 -4.74
C GLY A 252 -11.34 -2.72 -4.55
N GLY A 253 -10.72 -3.15 -5.66
CA GLY A 253 -9.85 -4.33 -5.66
C GLY A 253 -10.63 -5.64 -5.66
N ASN A 254 -9.91 -6.75 -5.46
CA ASN A 254 -10.47 -8.11 -5.44
C ASN A 254 -10.90 -8.55 -4.04
N GLY A 255 -10.41 -7.87 -2.99
CA GLY A 255 -10.72 -8.13 -1.60
C GLY A 255 -11.93 -7.36 -1.08
N GLY A 256 -12.28 -7.62 0.19
CA GLY A 256 -13.42 -7.00 0.86
C GLY A 256 -13.06 -5.74 1.65
N GLN A 257 -14.00 -4.80 1.75
CA GLN A 257 -13.85 -3.63 2.65
C GLN A 257 -14.31 -3.95 4.07
N PRO A 258 -13.59 -3.52 5.12
CA PRO A 258 -14.02 -3.70 6.51
C PRO A 258 -15.09 -2.67 6.89
N LYS A 259 -16.34 -2.94 6.53
CA LYS A 259 -17.48 -2.01 6.70
C LYS A 259 -17.87 -1.76 8.16
N THR A 260 -17.46 -2.62 9.08
CA THR A 260 -17.83 -2.57 10.51
C THR A 260 -16.83 -1.78 11.37
N VAL A 261 -15.81 -1.16 10.78
CA VAL A 261 -14.77 -0.40 11.52
C VAL A 261 -15.36 0.63 12.48
N PHE A 262 -16.39 1.36 12.07
CA PHE A 262 -17.02 2.37 12.93
C PHE A 262 -17.73 1.75 14.14
N ASP A 263 -18.46 0.64 13.95
CA ASP A 263 -19.15 -0.06 15.04
C ASP A 263 -18.15 -0.70 16.03
N ALA A 264 -17.04 -1.24 15.50
CA ALA A 264 -15.93 -1.74 16.29
C ALA A 264 -15.26 -0.62 17.11
N LEU A 265 -14.99 0.53 16.48
CA LEU A 265 -14.42 1.69 17.15
C LEU A 265 -15.33 2.21 18.27
N ARG A 266 -16.64 2.35 17.99
CA ARG A 266 -17.62 2.78 18.98
C ARG A 266 -17.65 1.82 20.17
N SER A 267 -17.68 0.52 19.92
CA SER A 267 -17.65 -0.49 20.98
C SER A 267 -16.39 -0.35 21.83
N TRP A 268 -15.22 -0.22 21.19
CA TRP A 268 -13.96 -0.06 21.92
C TRP A 268 -13.91 1.19 22.79
N VAL A 269 -14.41 2.32 22.28
CA VAL A 269 -14.47 3.60 23.01
C VAL A 269 -15.48 3.54 24.16
N GLU A 270 -16.71 3.09 23.90
CA GLU A 270 -17.82 3.22 24.85
C GLU A 270 -17.84 2.13 25.93
N ASN A 271 -17.37 0.92 25.61
CA ASN A 271 -17.47 -0.23 26.51
C ASN A 271 -16.16 -1.02 26.68
N GLY A 272 -15.07 -0.58 26.06
CA GLY A 272 -13.75 -1.21 26.19
C GLY A 272 -13.56 -2.48 25.35
N THR A 273 -14.52 -2.84 24.47
CA THR A 273 -14.40 -4.03 23.62
C THR A 273 -13.53 -3.74 22.40
N ALA A 274 -12.25 -4.09 22.50
CA ALA A 274 -11.32 -3.98 21.39
C ALA A 274 -11.63 -5.05 20.31
N PRO A 275 -11.52 -4.74 19.00
CA PRO A 275 -11.82 -5.71 17.94
C PRO A 275 -10.67 -6.70 17.76
N ASP A 276 -10.86 -7.95 18.19
CA ASP A 276 -9.87 -9.02 18.01
C ASP A 276 -9.75 -9.45 16.54
N THR A 277 -10.81 -9.24 15.77
CA THR A 277 -10.82 -9.33 14.32
C THR A 277 -11.76 -8.29 13.71
N LEU A 278 -11.65 -8.04 12.41
CA LEU A 278 -12.67 -7.35 11.63
C LEU A 278 -13.15 -8.24 10.47
N PRO A 279 -14.47 -8.42 10.26
CA PRO A 279 -14.96 -9.20 9.14
C PRO A 279 -14.84 -8.42 7.82
N ILE A 280 -14.54 -9.14 6.75
CA ILE A 280 -14.68 -8.67 5.37
C ILE A 280 -15.45 -9.68 4.53
N GLU A 281 -16.14 -9.16 3.52
CA GLU A 281 -16.88 -9.94 2.54
C GLU A 281 -16.52 -9.46 1.13
N PHE A 282 -16.36 -10.38 0.19
CA PHE A 282 -16.12 -10.09 -1.21
C PHE A 282 -16.64 -11.21 -2.13
N SER A 283 -16.56 -10.97 -3.44
CA SER A 283 -16.83 -11.97 -4.45
C SER A 283 -15.52 -12.36 -5.12
N SER A 284 -15.23 -13.66 -5.19
CA SER A 284 -14.07 -14.14 -5.94
C SER A 284 -14.30 -14.01 -7.45
N LYS A 285 -13.28 -14.34 -8.25
CA LYS A 285 -13.35 -14.25 -9.72
C LYS A 285 -14.46 -15.13 -10.34
N ASP A 286 -14.85 -16.22 -9.69
CA ASP A 286 -15.93 -17.10 -10.17
C ASP A 286 -17.33 -16.66 -9.70
N GLY A 287 -17.40 -15.58 -8.91
CA GLY A 287 -18.64 -15.02 -8.36
C GLY A 287 -19.07 -15.64 -7.04
N SER A 288 -18.32 -16.60 -6.48
CA SER A 288 -18.59 -17.14 -5.14
C SER A 288 -18.41 -16.06 -4.06
N HIS A 289 -19.29 -16.09 -3.07
CA HIS A 289 -19.20 -15.25 -1.89
C HIS A 289 -18.09 -15.74 -0.97
N GLN A 290 -17.26 -14.83 -0.49
CA GLN A 290 -16.12 -15.11 0.37
C GLN A 290 -16.26 -14.28 1.65
N GLU A 291 -16.11 -14.94 2.81
CA GLU A 291 -15.99 -14.31 4.12
C GLU A 291 -14.56 -14.51 4.65
N ARG A 292 -13.96 -13.47 5.21
CA ARG A 292 -12.66 -13.54 5.90
C ARG A 292 -12.68 -12.73 7.19
N ILE A 293 -11.73 -13.06 8.06
CA ILE A 293 -11.33 -12.21 9.18
C ILE A 293 -10.08 -11.41 8.81
N LEU A 294 -10.00 -10.18 9.30
CA LEU A 294 -8.77 -9.40 9.36
C LEU A 294 -8.22 -9.48 10.77
N CYS A 295 -6.92 -9.64 10.87
CA CYS A 295 -6.20 -9.73 12.13
C CYS A 295 -5.50 -8.41 12.47
N PRO A 296 -5.39 -8.06 13.76
CA PRO A 296 -4.64 -6.89 14.17
C PRO A 296 -3.15 -7.14 13.91
N TYR A 297 -2.54 -6.32 13.04
CA TYR A 297 -1.12 -6.37 12.74
C TYR A 297 -0.27 -6.33 14.04
N PRO A 298 0.78 -7.16 14.17
CA PRO A 298 1.41 -7.97 13.12
C PRO A 298 0.82 -9.37 12.92
N SER A 299 -0.26 -9.73 13.62
CA SER A 299 -0.93 -11.03 13.41
C SER A 299 -1.57 -11.08 12.03
N LYS A 300 -1.56 -12.24 11.39
CA LYS A 300 -2.14 -12.48 10.06
C LYS A 300 -3.23 -13.54 10.12
N ALA A 301 -4.17 -13.50 9.17
CA ALA A 301 -5.19 -14.52 9.03
C ALA A 301 -4.61 -15.74 8.31
N VAL A 302 -4.52 -16.87 8.99
CA VAL A 302 -3.96 -18.12 8.46
C VAL A 302 -5.06 -19.16 8.28
N TYR A 303 -5.14 -19.75 7.08
CA TYR A 303 -6.09 -20.80 6.77
C TYR A 303 -5.79 -22.09 7.55
N GLN A 304 -6.82 -22.66 8.19
CA GLN A 304 -6.72 -23.85 9.05
C GLN A 304 -7.30 -25.12 8.42
N GLY A 305 -7.71 -25.04 7.14
CA GLY A 305 -8.47 -26.10 6.47
C GLY A 305 -9.98 -25.91 6.62
N GLY A 306 -10.76 -26.55 5.72
CA GLY A 306 -12.21 -26.44 5.71
C GLY A 306 -12.74 -25.87 4.39
N ASP A 307 -13.81 -25.08 4.47
CA ASP A 307 -14.31 -24.30 3.34
C ASP A 307 -13.58 -22.96 3.33
N SER A 308 -12.71 -22.75 2.33
CA SER A 308 -11.97 -21.50 2.19
C SER A 308 -12.86 -20.28 1.97
N SER A 309 -14.17 -20.45 1.73
CA SER A 309 -15.12 -19.34 1.61
C SER A 309 -15.70 -18.86 2.94
N SER A 310 -15.46 -19.59 4.04
CA SER A 310 -16.01 -19.33 5.37
C SER A 310 -14.94 -18.69 6.27
N ALA A 311 -15.35 -17.68 7.04
CA ALA A 311 -14.47 -16.98 7.97
C ALA A 311 -13.95 -17.89 9.09
N GLU A 312 -14.70 -18.93 9.47
CA GLU A 312 -14.33 -19.91 10.50
C GLU A 312 -13.13 -20.79 10.12
N SER A 313 -12.79 -20.85 8.83
CA SER A 313 -11.63 -21.59 8.35
C SER A 313 -10.31 -20.82 8.55
N PHE A 314 -10.35 -19.61 9.13
CA PHE A 314 -9.18 -18.76 9.35
C PHE A 314 -9.02 -18.44 10.83
N ARG A 315 -7.77 -18.30 11.30
CA ARG A 315 -7.45 -17.80 12.64
C ARG A 315 -6.32 -16.77 12.57
N CYS A 316 -6.29 -15.85 13.53
CA CYS A 316 -5.14 -14.99 13.70
C CYS A 316 -3.97 -15.77 14.30
N VAL A 317 -2.80 -15.63 13.69
CA VAL A 317 -1.53 -16.19 14.16
C VAL A 317 -0.50 -15.06 14.20
N ASP A 318 0.29 -15.03 15.27
CA ASP A 318 1.40 -14.10 15.41
C ASP A 318 2.60 -14.60 14.59
N SER A 319 3.28 -13.69 13.89
CA SER A 319 4.44 -14.02 13.04
C SER A 319 5.62 -14.67 13.79
N GLU A 320 5.66 -14.58 15.13
CA GLU A 320 6.67 -15.27 15.95
C GLU A 320 6.36 -16.76 16.19
N GLU A 321 5.10 -17.21 16.09
CA GLU A 321 4.73 -18.61 16.29
C GLU A 321 5.07 -19.49 15.07
N GLU A 322 5.07 -18.93 13.85
CA GLU A 322 5.39 -19.67 12.61
C GLU A 322 6.87 -20.06 12.50
N MET A 323 7.78 -19.37 13.19
CA MET A 323 9.21 -19.73 13.20
C MET A 323 9.51 -21.00 14.02
N CYS A 324 8.54 -21.52 14.79
CA CYS A 324 8.73 -22.66 15.69
C CYS A 324 7.90 -23.91 15.35
N SER A 325 7.18 -23.94 14.21
CA SER A 325 6.40 -25.11 13.74
C SER A 325 6.96 -25.69 12.44
#